data_AF-A0A8T3X9T4-F1
#
_entry.id   AF-A0A8T3X9T4-F1
#
_cell.length_a   1.000
_cell.length_b   1.000
_cell.length_c   1.000
_cell.angle_alpha   90.00
_cell.angle_beta   90.00
_cell.angle_gamma   90.00
#
_symmetry.space_group_name_H-M   'P 1'
#
loop_
_entity.id
_entity.type
_entity.pdbx_description
1 polymer ?
#
loop_
_entity_poly.entity_id
_entity_poly.type
_entity_poly.pdbx_seq_one_letter_code
_entity_poly.pdbx_strand_id
1 'polypeptide(L)'
;MRVKENKSFFLLQFGDTPQLRVLDFLIGFHFFDYPQTEIARESNVSYNSLKEFFSFFIKSGIVFKTRRIGKSDYFKLNLNNQFVRNLIKLDWSLTKRNLLPEIKEEVYA
;
A
#
# COMPACT_ATOMS: atom_id res chain seq x y z
N MET A 1 -5.11 -18.18 -6.62
CA MET A 1 -4.62 -16.93 -6.03
C MET A 1 -3.94 -17.31 -4.73
N ARG A 2 -2.61 -17.15 -4.58
CA ARG A 2 -1.93 -17.49 -3.31
C ARG A 2 -2.40 -16.51 -2.24
N VAL A 3 -3.10 -17.01 -1.22
CA VAL A 3 -3.47 -16.24 -0.04
C VAL A 3 -2.18 -15.94 0.70
N LYS A 4 -1.92 -14.66 0.98
CA LYS A 4 -0.76 -14.22 1.76
C LYS A 4 -0.91 -14.83 3.17
N GLU A 5 0.05 -15.63 3.61
CA GLU A 5 0.05 -16.18 4.99
C GLU A 5 0.24 -15.08 6.06
N ASN A 6 0.55 -13.84 5.67
CA ASN A 6 0.57 -12.66 6.54
C ASN A 6 -0.07 -11.45 5.85
N LYS A 7 -1.38 -11.25 6.06
CA LYS A 7 -2.08 -10.02 5.65
C LYS A 7 -1.78 -8.91 6.66
N SER A 8 -1.58 -7.68 6.17
CA SER A 8 -1.45 -6.52 7.06
C SER A 8 -2.76 -6.29 7.83
N PHE A 9 -2.66 -5.68 9.01
CA PHE A 9 -3.84 -5.27 9.78
C PHE A 9 -4.74 -4.32 8.98
N PHE A 10 -4.17 -3.53 8.07
CA PHE A 10 -4.92 -2.70 7.13
C PHE A 10 -5.85 -3.53 6.23
N LEU A 11 -5.33 -4.56 5.55
CA LEU A 11 -6.13 -5.44 4.70
C LEU A 11 -7.09 -6.31 5.51
N LEU A 12 -6.74 -6.71 6.73
CA LEU A 12 -7.66 -7.42 7.62
C LEU A 12 -8.85 -6.54 8.03
N GLN A 13 -8.60 -5.26 8.30
CA GLN A 13 -9.62 -4.33 8.78
C GLN A 13 -10.56 -3.82 7.67
N PHE A 14 -10.03 -3.53 6.48
CA PHE A 14 -10.78 -2.91 5.37
C PHE A 14 -11.13 -3.87 4.23
N GLY A 15 -10.62 -5.09 4.29
CA GLY A 15 -10.82 -6.11 3.27
C GLY A 15 -9.70 -6.16 2.23
N ASP A 16 -9.81 -7.16 1.36
CA ASP A 16 -8.72 -7.59 0.49
C ASP A 16 -9.05 -7.36 -1.00
N THR A 17 -9.11 -6.09 -1.41
CA THR A 17 -9.39 -5.69 -2.79
C THR A 17 -8.10 -5.29 -3.54
N PRO A 18 -8.07 -5.36 -4.89
CA PRO A 18 -6.91 -4.91 -5.66
C PRO A 18 -6.45 -3.49 -5.32
N GLN A 19 -7.40 -2.56 -5.15
CA GLN A 19 -7.12 -1.18 -4.79
C GLN A 19 -6.47 -1.07 -3.41
N LEU A 20 -6.99 -1.81 -2.43
CA LEU A 20 -6.46 -1.80 -1.06
C LEU A 20 -5.09 -2.46 -0.97
N ARG A 21 -4.83 -3.55 -1.71
CA ARG A 21 -3.49 -4.17 -1.78
C ARG A 21 -2.43 -3.22 -2.34
N VAL A 22 -2.79 -2.44 -3.35
CA VAL A 22 -1.88 -1.42 -3.91
C VAL A 22 -1.62 -0.31 -2.89
N LEU A 23 -2.64 0.14 -2.16
CA LEU A 23 -2.45 1.11 -1.08
C LEU A 23 -1.58 0.54 0.05
N ASP A 24 -1.83 -0.69 0.48
CA ASP A 24 -1.04 -1.39 1.50
C ASP A 24 0.45 -1.44 1.13
N PHE A 25 0.75 -1.85 -0.11
CA PHE A 25 2.10 -1.83 -0.64
C PHE A 25 2.70 -0.40 -0.66
N LEU A 26 1.98 0.57 -1.21
CA LEU A 26 2.49 1.94 -1.31
C LEU A 26 2.71 2.60 0.06
N ILE A 27 1.89 2.27 1.06
CA ILE A 27 2.06 2.72 2.45
C ILE A 27 3.31 2.06 3.03
N GLY A 28 3.47 0.74 2.94
CA GLY A 28 4.64 0.04 3.49
C GLY A 28 5.97 0.47 2.85
N PHE A 29 5.96 0.87 1.57
CA PHE A 29 7.14 1.23 0.80
C PHE A 29 7.16 2.71 0.37
N HIS A 30 6.55 3.59 1.15
CA HIS A 30 6.32 5.00 0.78
C HIS A 30 7.59 5.83 0.51
N PHE A 31 8.78 5.35 0.90
CA PHE A 31 10.06 6.03 0.65
C PHE A 31 10.55 5.88 -0.81
N PHE A 32 10.05 4.89 -1.55
CA PHE A 32 10.53 4.53 -2.88
C PHE A 32 9.53 4.90 -3.98
N ASP A 33 10.01 4.89 -5.22
CA ASP A 33 9.20 5.06 -6.42
C ASP A 33 9.28 3.81 -7.30
N TYR A 34 8.17 3.49 -7.96
CA TYR A 34 8.04 2.23 -8.71
C TYR A 34 7.31 2.44 -10.04
N PRO A 35 7.65 1.68 -11.08
CA PRO A 35 6.82 1.61 -12.27
C PRO A 35 5.52 0.83 -11.96
N GLN A 36 4.44 1.12 -12.70
CA GLN A 36 3.15 0.44 -12.49
C GLN A 36 3.23 -1.09 -12.56
N THR A 37 4.13 -1.65 -13.38
CA THR A 37 4.34 -3.10 -13.49
C THR A 37 4.85 -3.72 -12.19
N GLU A 38 5.73 -3.01 -11.49
CA GLU A 38 6.26 -3.44 -10.20
C GLU A 38 5.23 -3.23 -9.10
N ILE A 39 4.52 -2.09 -9.11
CA ILE A 39 3.40 -1.86 -8.18
C ILE A 39 2.38 -3.00 -8.28
N ALA A 40 1.98 -3.40 -9.49
CA ALA A 40 1.06 -4.52 -9.70
C ALA A 40 1.64 -5.84 -9.14
N ARG A 41 2.90 -6.14 -9.46
CA ARG A 41 3.57 -7.38 -9.02
C ARG A 41 3.69 -7.47 -7.51
N GLU A 42 4.25 -6.43 -6.87
CA GLU A 42 4.52 -6.41 -5.43
C GLU A 42 3.23 -6.32 -4.58
N SER A 43 2.17 -5.71 -5.12
CA SER A 43 0.85 -5.72 -4.50
C SER A 43 0.05 -7.01 -4.77
N ASN A 44 0.59 -7.97 -5.53
CA ASN A 44 -0.11 -9.19 -5.95
C ASN A 44 -1.46 -8.88 -6.63
N VAL A 45 -1.43 -7.91 -7.56
CA VAL A 45 -2.55 -7.44 -8.37
C VAL A 45 -2.20 -7.60 -9.85
N SER A 46 -3.16 -8.04 -10.66
CA SER A 46 -2.93 -8.13 -12.11
C SER A 46 -2.73 -6.73 -12.69
N TYR A 47 -1.86 -6.59 -13.70
CA TYR A 47 -1.63 -5.30 -14.34
C TYR A 47 -2.92 -4.72 -14.97
N ASN A 48 -3.83 -5.56 -15.45
CA ASN A 48 -5.12 -5.13 -15.98
C ASN A 48 -6.00 -4.52 -14.88
N SER A 49 -6.11 -5.20 -13.73
CA SER A 49 -6.86 -4.69 -12.57
C SER A 49 -6.28 -3.38 -12.06
N LEU A 50 -4.94 -3.26 -12.00
CA LEU A 50 -4.28 -2.00 -11.62
C LEU A 50 -4.74 -0.85 -12.51
N LYS A 51 -4.75 -1.06 -13.84
CA LYS A 51 -5.11 0.01 -14.80
C LYS A 51 -6.52 0.56 -14.61
N GLU A 52 -7.46 -0.23 -14.12
CA GLU A 52 -8.84 0.18 -13.90
C GLU A 52 -8.95 1.36 -12.92
N PHE A 53 -8.11 1.40 -11.88
CA PHE A 53 -8.18 2.41 -10.82
C PHE A 53 -6.93 3.30 -10.70
N PHE A 54 -5.78 2.94 -11.26
CA PHE A 54 -4.54 3.71 -11.05
C PHE A 54 -4.63 5.14 -11.59
N SER A 55 -5.40 5.36 -12.66
CA SER A 55 -5.65 6.71 -13.18
C SER A 55 -6.33 7.61 -12.13
N PHE A 56 -7.20 7.05 -11.30
CA PHE A 56 -7.81 7.76 -10.19
C PHE A 56 -6.78 8.11 -9.10
N PHE A 57 -5.82 7.23 -8.79
CA PHE A 57 -4.76 7.52 -7.80
C PHE A 57 -3.90 8.72 -8.21
N ILE A 58 -3.62 8.83 -9.51
CA ILE A 58 -2.89 9.99 -10.06
C ILE A 58 -3.77 11.24 -9.96
N LYS A 59 -5.02 11.19 -10.44
CA LYS A 59 -5.94 12.35 -10.46
C LYS A 59 -6.29 12.88 -9.06
N SER A 60 -6.46 11.99 -8.09
CA SER A 60 -6.71 12.32 -6.68
C SER A 60 -5.46 12.77 -5.93
N GLY A 61 -4.28 12.69 -6.57
CA GLY A 61 -3.01 13.03 -5.97
C GLY A 61 -2.58 12.08 -4.86
N ILE A 62 -3.09 10.83 -4.82
CA ILE A 62 -2.61 9.77 -3.92
C ILE A 62 -1.17 9.39 -4.31
N VAL A 63 -0.91 9.29 -5.62
CA VAL A 63 0.43 9.09 -6.17
C VAL A 63 0.76 10.20 -7.14
N PHE A 64 2.05 10.45 -7.33
CA PHE A 64 2.55 11.38 -8.35
C PHE A 64 3.71 10.75 -9.13
N LYS A 65 3.86 11.17 -10.39
CA LYS A 65 4.98 10.74 -11.22
C LYS A 65 6.26 11.42 -10.74
N THR A 66 7.30 10.63 -10.48
CA THR A 66 8.60 11.12 -10.01
C THR A 66 9.59 11.32 -11.15
N ARG A 67 9.75 10.29 -11.98
CA ARG A 67 10.74 10.24 -13.07
C ARG A 67 10.30 9.30 -14.18
N ARG A 68 11.07 9.31 -15.26
CA ARG A 68 10.95 8.35 -16.36
C ARG A 68 12.30 7.67 -16.57
N ILE A 69 12.31 6.33 -16.57
CA ILE A 69 13.51 5.53 -16.85
C ILE A 69 13.19 4.68 -18.09
N GLY A 70 13.92 4.94 -19.19
CA GLY A 70 13.61 4.37 -20.49
C GLY A 70 12.16 4.69 -20.92
N LYS A 71 11.37 3.65 -21.16
CA LYS A 71 9.96 3.79 -21.55
C LYS A 71 8.98 3.78 -20.37
N SER A 72 9.46 3.62 -19.13
CA SER A 72 8.63 3.43 -17.95
C SER A 72 8.56 4.68 -17.08
N ASP A 73 7.34 5.06 -16.70
CA ASP A 73 7.07 6.12 -15.73
C ASP A 73 7.02 5.55 -14.31
N TYR A 74 7.67 6.25 -13.39
CA TYR A 74 7.77 5.86 -11.98
C TYR A 74 6.85 6.74 -11.13
N PHE A 75 6.22 6.13 -10.14
CA PHE A 75 5.24 6.75 -9.27
C PHE A 75 5.60 6.53 -7.81
N LYS A 76 5.32 7.56 -7.00
CA LYS A 76 5.54 7.54 -5.55
C LYS A 76 4.30 7.99 -4.81
N LEU A 77 4.13 7.47 -3.60
CA LEU A 77 3.06 7.90 -2.69
C LEU A 77 3.25 9.37 -2.31
N ASN A 78 2.18 10.15 -2.40
CA ASN A 78 2.23 11.60 -2.16
C ASN A 78 2.07 11.94 -0.68
N LEU A 79 3.19 12.05 0.04
CA LEU A 79 3.18 12.43 1.47
C LEU A 79 2.73 13.87 1.74
N ASN A 80 2.63 14.72 0.71
CA ASN A 80 2.08 16.07 0.85
C ASN A 80 0.55 16.09 0.80
N ASN A 81 -0.09 14.99 0.38
CA ASN A 81 -1.54 14.87 0.36
C ASN A 81 -2.08 14.56 1.77
N GLN A 82 -2.98 15.41 2.27
CA GLN A 82 -3.53 15.29 3.62
C GLN A 82 -4.28 13.96 3.84
N PHE A 83 -4.98 13.45 2.82
CA PHE A 83 -5.65 12.15 2.89
C PHE A 83 -4.62 11.03 3.08
N VAL A 84 -3.55 11.03 2.28
CA VAL A 84 -2.47 10.04 2.37
C VAL A 84 -1.80 10.07 3.75
N ARG A 85 -1.51 11.26 4.29
CA ARG A 85 -0.94 11.38 5.65
C ARG A 85 -1.84 10.79 6.71
N ASN A 86 -3.15 11.03 6.62
CA ASN A 86 -4.13 10.48 7.55
C ASN A 86 -4.25 8.95 7.40
N LEU A 87 -4.18 8.45 6.17
CA LEU A 87 -4.21 7.01 5.88
C LEU A 87 -3.01 6.28 6.49
N ILE A 88 -1.80 6.84 6.36
CA ILE A 88 -0.59 6.29 7.00
C ILE A 88 -0.76 6.29 8.53
N LYS A 89 -1.23 7.39 9.13
CA LYS A 89 -1.47 7.43 10.58
C LYS A 89 -2.46 6.36 11.05
N LEU A 90 -3.50 6.08 10.25
CA LEU A 90 -4.48 5.05 10.54
C LEU A 90 -3.85 3.66 10.50
N ASP A 91 -3.09 3.36 9.45
CA ASP A 91 -2.35 2.10 9.31
C ASP A 91 -1.39 1.85 10.49
N TRP A 92 -0.63 2.87 10.89
CA TRP A 92 0.22 2.81 12.08
C TRP A 92 -0.57 2.59 13.38
N SER A 93 -1.74 3.20 13.50
CA SER A 93 -2.60 3.04 14.68
C SER A 93 -3.17 1.62 14.77
N LEU A 94 -3.55 1.02 13.64
CA LEU A 94 -3.99 -0.37 13.56
C LEU A 94 -2.84 -1.31 13.94
N THR A 95 -1.67 -1.13 13.32
CA THR A 95 -0.48 -1.93 13.61
C THR A 95 -0.10 -1.87 15.08
N LYS A 96 -0.04 -0.67 15.68
CA LYS A 96 0.26 -0.50 17.10
C LYS A 96 -0.79 -1.19 17.99
N ARG A 97 -2.07 -1.05 17.68
CA ARG A 97 -3.16 -1.67 18.46
C ARG A 97 -3.06 -3.18 18.47
N ASN A 98 -2.73 -3.79 17.33
CA ASN A 98 -2.78 -5.24 17.16
C ASN A 98 -1.47 -5.95 17.57
N LEU A 99 -0.31 -5.28 17.54
CA LEU A 99 0.96 -5.86 18.01
C LEU A 99 1.13 -5.82 19.54
N LEU A 100 0.58 -4.80 20.22
CA LEU A 100 0.73 -4.65 21.69
C LEU A 100 0.14 -5.79 22.55
N PRO A 101 -0.96 -6.47 22.18
CA PRO A 101 -1.44 -7.66 22.89
C PRO A 101 -0.55 -8.89 22.67
N GLU A 102 -0.09 -9.16 21.45
CA GLU A 102 0.73 -10.35 21.11
C GLU A 102 2.07 -10.35 21.86
N ILE A 103 2.72 -9.18 21.99
CA ILE A 103 4.00 -9.05 22.74
C ILE A 103 3.84 -9.34 24.24
N LYS A 104 2.63 -9.18 24.81
CA LYS A 104 2.38 -9.51 26.23
C LYS A 104 2.15 -11.00 26.47
N GLU A 105 1.77 -11.76 25.47
CA GLU A 105 1.55 -13.21 25.62
C GLU A 105 2.84 -13.99 25.39
N GLU A 106 3.73 -13.54 24.49
CA GLU A 106 5.02 -14.20 24.22
C GLU A 106 6.13 -13.93 25.26
N VAL A 107 6.07 -12.81 26.00
CA VAL A 107 7.13 -12.48 27.00
C VAL A 107 6.90 -13.18 28.35
N TYR A 108 5.74 -13.82 28.55
CA TYR A 108 5.37 -14.51 29.79
C TYR A 108 5.01 -16.00 29.57
N ALA A 109 5.31 -16.55 28.39
CA ALA A 109 5.23 -17.98 28.07
C ALA A 109 6.65 -18.57 27.98
#